data_AF-A0A1H9W126-F1
#
_entry.id   AF-A0A1H9W126-F1
#
_cell.length_a   1.000
_cell.length_b   1.000
_cell.length_c   1.000
_cell.angle_alpha   90.00
_cell.angle_beta   90.00
_cell.angle_gamma   90.00
#
_symmetry.space_group_name_H-M   'P 1'
#
loop_
_entity.id
_entity.type
_entity.pdbx_description
1 polymer ?
#
loop_
_entity_poly.entity_id
_entity_poly.type
_entity_poly.pdbx_seq_one_letter_code
_entity_poly.pdbx_strand_id
1 'polypeptide(L)'
;MNIGQALLGTGSMPCLRVPDLDTAVEHYRATLGFEDVELLTDPHRVAVVRRAGAGLLLQESDHPDRPGGWDAVFFVQRVDQAMADLRRRGATIQFGTGISALSARTMEARDPWGNVLAFCELESGLAHSARQLARRALPTRARIALRDARHAREERPHLREFAQFYRGLADHRDVFYMFFTGGLLHWVVSAIRHVPADVNLVLLGSDLPEEDETWLRRNVNRPLHVVRLGIDDNTMWEFLFEVNEHNFGWIDIDCFVLKPKLFADMTRLEDGVAVNGVWTYEAAPSVPISCTHFAFLDVGVIRELRRAQQPISPTNYDYRGMNVFLHPRTNCRILTGPQQSRLLRVLPPDEHGRPLPPGDGPFFDTLVAYQIDAAAAGYRTHAVRPLAHRSEASLQVEEGADRLWQQDMTDEVVHVGGVSYYQRYFHGVDLRAMYAAAEHMLLSRLVDRLPRTYSMMLAGRRADLEHLGVRSEDAENLILRHLVVDRGISPESAARVIGG
;
A
#
# COMPACT_ATOMS: atom_id res chain seq x y z
N MET A 1 56.41 11.39 -19.11
CA MET A 1 55.57 11.02 -17.96
C MET A 1 54.21 10.64 -18.53
N ASN A 2 53.87 9.35 -18.54
CA ASN A 2 52.81 8.78 -19.36
C ASN A 2 51.50 8.72 -18.56
N ILE A 3 50.60 9.67 -18.79
CA ILE A 3 49.22 9.68 -18.24
C ILE A 3 48.38 8.76 -19.12
N GLY A 4 48.62 7.46 -19.02
CA GLY A 4 48.09 6.51 -19.99
C GLY A 4 47.99 5.11 -19.42
N GLN A 5 47.27 4.94 -18.31
CA GLN A 5 46.63 3.71 -17.81
C GLN A 5 46.25 3.89 -16.32
N ALA A 6 45.12 4.55 -16.01
CA ALA A 6 44.49 4.48 -14.68
C ALA A 6 43.09 5.13 -14.64
N LEU A 7 42.17 4.70 -15.51
CA LEU A 7 40.74 4.80 -15.22
C LEU A 7 40.10 3.48 -15.68
N LEU A 8 40.46 2.39 -14.99
CA LEU A 8 39.71 1.14 -15.08
C LEU A 8 38.33 1.41 -14.47
N GLY A 9 37.35 1.63 -15.33
CA GLY A 9 35.91 1.56 -15.06
C GLY A 9 35.43 2.21 -13.77
N THR A 10 34.92 3.43 -13.88
CA THR A 10 34.16 4.15 -12.85
C THR A 10 32.91 3.38 -12.42
N GLY A 11 33.07 2.32 -11.64
CA GLY A 11 31.97 1.75 -10.88
C GLY A 11 31.56 2.79 -9.84
N SER A 12 30.42 3.45 -10.02
CA SER A 12 29.86 4.31 -8.99
C SER A 12 29.56 3.43 -7.77
N MET A 13 30.22 3.70 -6.66
CA MET A 13 29.95 3.05 -5.38
C MET A 13 28.93 3.90 -4.63
N PRO A 14 27.70 3.39 -4.36
CA PRO A 14 26.73 4.13 -3.58
C PRO A 14 27.31 4.49 -2.20
N CYS A 15 27.04 5.71 -1.74
CA CYS A 15 27.44 6.18 -0.41
C CYS A 15 26.21 6.25 0.48
N LEU A 16 26.18 5.40 1.50
CA LEU A 16 25.12 5.31 2.48
C LEU A 16 25.53 6.06 3.73
N ARG A 17 24.66 6.96 4.18
CA ARG A 17 24.86 7.74 5.41
C ARG A 17 24.38 6.93 6.60
N VAL A 18 25.22 6.82 7.62
CA VAL A 18 24.93 6.08 8.86
C VAL A 18 25.34 6.93 10.07
N PRO A 19 24.62 6.92 11.18
CA PRO A 19 24.95 7.71 12.37
C PRO A 19 26.13 7.14 13.17
N ASP A 20 26.32 5.82 13.15
CA ASP A 20 27.40 5.10 13.83
C ASP A 20 28.01 4.12 12.83
N LEU A 21 29.27 4.38 12.45
CA LEU A 21 29.95 3.59 11.43
C LEU A 21 30.24 2.16 11.89
N ASP A 22 30.66 1.96 13.14
CA ASP A 22 31.06 0.65 13.64
C ASP A 22 29.85 -0.28 13.75
N THR A 23 28.74 0.23 14.30
CA THR A 23 27.47 -0.49 14.34
C THR A 23 26.96 -0.79 12.92
N ALA A 24 27.15 0.14 11.98
CA ALA A 24 26.80 -0.07 10.58
C ALA A 24 27.62 -1.16 9.89
N VAL A 25 28.93 -1.12 10.02
CA VAL A 25 29.83 -2.14 9.50
C VAL A 25 29.44 -3.52 10.02
N GLU A 26 29.18 -3.66 11.33
CA GLU A 26 28.77 -4.93 11.93
C GLU A 26 27.45 -5.43 11.35
N HIS A 27 26.45 -4.55 11.22
CA HIS A 27 25.16 -4.93 10.64
C HIS A 27 25.29 -5.37 9.18
N TYR A 28 26.02 -4.62 8.35
CA TYR A 28 26.21 -4.95 6.94
C TYR A 28 26.94 -6.29 6.79
N ARG A 29 27.89 -6.57 7.67
CA ARG A 29 28.58 -7.86 7.70
C ARG A 29 27.67 -9.01 8.16
N ALA A 30 27.09 -8.90 9.34
CA ALA A 30 26.33 -9.97 9.96
C ALA A 30 25.00 -10.24 9.25
N THR A 31 24.24 -9.17 8.98
CA THR A 31 22.86 -9.22 8.48
C THR A 31 22.81 -9.24 6.95
N LEU A 32 23.56 -8.35 6.30
CA LEU A 32 23.52 -8.21 4.83
C LEU A 32 24.61 -9.04 4.13
N GLY A 33 25.48 -9.71 4.88
CA GLY A 33 26.46 -10.66 4.35
C GLY A 33 27.58 -10.02 3.54
N PHE A 34 27.97 -8.78 3.84
CA PHE A 34 29.20 -8.18 3.31
C PHE A 34 30.42 -8.81 4.00
N GLU A 35 31.45 -9.19 3.23
CA GLU A 35 32.54 -10.04 3.72
C GLU A 35 33.86 -9.27 3.85
N ASP A 36 34.10 -8.31 2.97
CA ASP A 36 35.29 -7.47 2.96
C ASP A 36 34.94 -6.08 3.49
N VAL A 37 35.66 -5.64 4.53
CA VAL A 37 35.46 -4.37 5.22
C VAL A 37 36.79 -3.64 5.28
N GLU A 38 36.83 -2.45 4.70
CA GLU A 38 37.98 -1.57 4.69
C GLU A 38 37.61 -0.26 5.39
N LEU A 39 38.12 -0.06 6.61
CA LEU A 39 37.92 1.18 7.35
C LEU A 39 38.85 2.26 6.79
N LEU A 40 38.28 3.39 6.42
CA LEU A 40 38.97 4.54 5.84
C LEU A 40 39.00 5.68 6.87
N THR A 41 40.03 6.52 6.83
CA THR A 41 40.29 7.66 7.76
C THR A 41 40.66 7.25 9.19
N ASP A 42 41.28 8.15 9.96
CA ASP A 42 41.56 8.01 11.40
C ASP A 42 41.22 9.34 12.10
N PRO A 43 40.20 9.40 12.98
CA PRO A 43 39.29 8.30 13.35
C PRO A 43 38.45 7.82 12.16
N HIS A 44 38.04 6.54 12.18
CA HIS A 44 37.27 5.94 11.10
C HIS A 44 35.89 6.60 10.97
N ARG A 45 35.69 7.42 9.95
CA ARG A 45 34.38 8.03 9.60
C ARG A 45 33.79 7.51 8.30
N VAL A 46 34.52 6.63 7.64
CA VAL A 46 34.15 6.07 6.34
C VAL A 46 34.58 4.61 6.32
N ALA A 47 33.76 3.73 5.76
CA ALA A 47 34.12 2.33 5.51
C ALA A 47 33.70 1.92 4.11
N VAL A 48 34.45 1.03 3.46
CA VAL A 48 34.00 0.33 2.27
C VAL A 48 33.64 -1.09 2.66
N VAL A 49 32.41 -1.51 2.36
CA VAL A 49 31.96 -2.89 2.56
C VAL A 49 31.71 -3.54 1.20
N ARG A 50 32.18 -4.77 0.99
CA ARG A 50 32.00 -5.50 -0.28
C ARG A 50 31.37 -6.89 -0.11
N ARG A 51 30.49 -7.24 -1.04
CA ARG A 51 29.82 -8.54 -1.16
C ARG A 51 29.79 -8.96 -2.62
N ALA A 52 30.33 -10.14 -2.94
CA ALA A 52 30.27 -10.73 -4.27
C ALA A 52 30.66 -9.76 -5.42
N GLY A 53 31.66 -8.91 -5.18
CA GLY A 53 32.15 -7.92 -6.15
C GLY A 53 31.37 -6.60 -6.22
N ALA A 54 30.25 -6.47 -5.51
CA ALA A 54 29.58 -5.18 -5.29
C ALA A 54 30.12 -4.49 -4.03
N GLY A 55 30.25 -3.17 -4.06
CA GLY A 55 30.75 -2.37 -2.95
C GLY A 55 29.77 -1.27 -2.54
N LEU A 56 29.79 -0.91 -1.26
CA LEU A 56 29.13 0.27 -0.70
C LEU A 56 30.16 1.08 0.08
N LEU A 57 30.02 2.40 0.01
CA LEU A 57 30.68 3.32 0.93
C LEU A 57 29.71 3.59 2.07
N LEU A 58 30.08 3.27 3.30
CA LEU A 58 29.36 3.71 4.50
C LEU A 58 30.07 4.96 5.00
N GLN A 59 29.33 6.04 5.23
CA GLN A 59 29.87 7.29 5.72
C GLN A 59 29.10 7.75 6.96
N GLU A 60 29.84 7.96 8.04
CA GLU A 60 29.31 8.48 9.28
C GLU A 60 28.75 9.90 9.08
N SER A 61 27.52 10.14 9.51
CA SER A 61 26.84 11.43 9.37
C SER A 61 25.69 11.59 10.35
N ASP A 62 25.60 12.78 10.96
CA ASP A 62 24.51 13.17 11.87
C ASP A 62 23.17 13.40 11.15
N HIS A 63 23.21 13.57 9.82
CA HIS A 63 22.06 13.88 8.98
C HIS A 63 22.08 13.02 7.72
N PRO A 64 21.41 11.85 7.72
CA PRO A 64 21.21 11.12 6.48
C PRO A 64 20.23 11.91 5.60
N ASP A 65 20.78 12.72 4.70
CA ASP A 65 20.00 13.29 3.61
C ASP A 65 19.41 12.13 2.80
N ARG A 66 18.08 12.06 2.72
CA ARG A 66 17.39 11.00 1.97
C ARG A 66 16.54 11.57 0.86
N PRO A 67 17.09 11.74 -0.35
CA PRO A 67 16.24 11.78 -1.53
C PRO A 67 15.41 10.49 -1.55
N GLY A 68 14.12 10.59 -1.88
CA GLY A 68 13.26 9.40 -1.99
C GLY A 68 13.79 8.42 -3.05
N GLY A 69 13.67 7.12 -2.78
CA GLY A 69 14.08 6.05 -3.70
C GLY A 69 14.98 4.98 -3.07
N TRP A 70 15.73 4.29 -3.92
CA TRP A 70 16.73 3.29 -3.51
C TRP A 70 18.08 3.97 -3.29
N ASP A 71 18.68 3.72 -2.13
CA ASP A 71 20.02 4.22 -1.80
C ASP A 71 21.11 3.37 -2.46
N ALA A 72 20.83 2.10 -2.74
CA ALA A 72 21.72 1.20 -3.47
C ALA A 72 20.97 0.18 -4.31
N VAL A 73 21.56 -0.21 -5.44
CA VAL A 73 21.04 -1.26 -6.32
C VAL A 73 22.09 -2.35 -6.51
N PHE A 74 21.69 -3.58 -6.23
CA PHE A 74 22.46 -4.80 -6.44
C PHE A 74 21.84 -5.64 -7.53
N PHE A 75 22.70 -6.26 -8.32
CA PHE A 75 22.33 -7.16 -9.40
C PHE A 75 22.70 -8.58 -8.98
N VAL A 76 21.70 -9.45 -8.76
CA VAL A 76 21.88 -10.80 -8.19
C VAL A 76 21.40 -11.87 -9.15
N GLN A 77 22.01 -13.06 -9.19
CA GLN A 77 21.57 -14.10 -10.14
C GLN A 77 20.14 -14.61 -9.89
N ARG A 78 19.74 -14.71 -8.61
CA ARG A 78 18.42 -15.20 -8.20
C ARG A 78 17.91 -14.43 -7.00
N VAL A 79 16.85 -13.64 -7.18
CA VAL A 79 16.31 -12.78 -6.11
C VAL A 79 15.74 -13.61 -4.95
N ASP A 80 15.05 -14.73 -5.20
CA ASP A 80 14.52 -15.54 -4.09
C ASP A 80 15.63 -16.13 -3.21
N GLN A 81 16.77 -16.48 -3.81
CA GLN A 81 17.90 -17.02 -3.04
C GLN A 81 18.55 -15.92 -2.20
N ALA A 82 18.73 -14.72 -2.77
CA ALA A 82 19.19 -13.57 -2.03
C ALA A 82 18.22 -13.21 -0.90
N MET A 83 16.91 -13.21 -1.16
CA MET A 83 15.87 -12.93 -0.18
C MET A 83 15.86 -13.95 0.96
N ALA A 84 15.91 -15.25 0.64
CA ALA A 84 15.96 -16.31 1.63
C ALA A 84 17.23 -16.23 2.49
N ASP A 85 18.37 -15.91 1.88
CA ASP A 85 19.63 -15.71 2.58
C ASP A 85 19.58 -14.51 3.54
N LEU A 86 19.10 -13.35 3.07
CA LEU A 86 18.92 -12.15 3.86
C LEU A 86 17.95 -12.37 5.03
N ARG A 87 16.79 -13.00 4.79
CA ARG A 87 15.82 -13.34 5.85
C ARG A 87 16.44 -14.23 6.92
N ARG A 88 17.18 -15.26 6.52
CA ARG A 88 17.86 -16.17 7.45
C ARG A 88 18.91 -15.45 8.31
N ARG A 89 19.50 -14.37 7.81
CA ARG A 89 20.44 -13.51 8.54
C ARG A 89 19.75 -12.41 9.36
N GLY A 90 18.43 -12.36 9.36
CA GLY A 90 17.65 -11.38 10.12
C GLY A 90 17.45 -10.03 9.43
N ALA A 91 17.70 -9.94 8.12
CA ALA A 91 17.44 -8.71 7.39
C ALA A 91 15.94 -8.43 7.28
N THR A 92 15.57 -7.15 7.45
CA THR A 92 14.21 -6.68 7.23
C THR A 92 13.96 -6.53 5.74
N ILE A 93 13.27 -7.52 5.14
CA ILE A 93 12.79 -7.43 3.77
C ILE A 93 11.54 -6.56 3.78
N GLN A 94 11.67 -5.33 3.28
CA GLN A 94 10.55 -4.41 3.19
C GLN A 94 9.57 -4.89 2.12
N PHE A 95 10.09 -5.37 0.97
CA PHE A 95 9.27 -5.89 -0.12
C PHE A 95 9.78 -7.22 -0.65
N GLY A 96 8.85 -8.17 -0.77
CA GLY A 96 9.06 -9.41 -1.50
C GLY A 96 9.29 -9.17 -3.00
N THR A 97 9.54 -10.26 -3.73
CA THR A 97 9.87 -10.22 -5.16
C THR A 97 8.79 -9.52 -6.00
N GLY A 98 9.14 -8.38 -6.62
CA GLY A 98 8.28 -7.59 -7.50
C GLY A 98 8.91 -7.16 -8.81
N ILE A 99 8.20 -6.34 -9.59
CA ILE A 99 8.67 -5.84 -10.89
C ILE A 99 9.08 -4.37 -10.72
N SER A 100 10.27 -4.02 -11.22
CA SER A 100 10.78 -2.65 -11.28
C SER A 100 11.18 -2.25 -12.70
N ALA A 101 11.59 -0.99 -12.88
CA ALA A 101 12.17 -0.54 -14.15
C ALA A 101 13.46 -1.27 -14.53
N LEU A 102 14.19 -1.81 -13.54
CA LEU A 102 15.48 -2.49 -13.75
C LEU A 102 15.35 -4.01 -13.92
N SER A 103 14.39 -4.65 -13.26
CA SER A 103 14.22 -6.09 -13.34
C SER A 103 12.76 -6.51 -13.12
N ALA A 104 12.36 -7.60 -13.79
CA ALA A 104 11.08 -8.26 -13.54
C ALA A 104 11.00 -8.91 -12.15
N ARG A 105 12.13 -9.02 -11.46
CA ARG A 105 12.25 -9.58 -10.12
C ARG A 105 13.19 -8.71 -9.32
N THR A 106 12.61 -7.93 -8.41
CA THR A 106 13.30 -6.99 -7.54
C THR A 106 12.79 -7.23 -6.13
N MET A 107 13.68 -7.26 -5.14
CA MET A 107 13.27 -7.16 -3.74
C MET A 107 13.92 -5.93 -3.12
N GLU A 108 13.40 -5.49 -1.99
CA GLU A 108 13.98 -4.38 -1.23
C GLU A 108 14.22 -4.82 0.21
N ALA A 109 15.44 -4.58 0.69
CA ALA A 109 15.78 -4.69 2.10
C ALA A 109 16.01 -3.28 2.65
N ARG A 110 15.54 -3.05 3.88
CA ARG A 110 15.77 -1.80 4.60
C ARG A 110 16.69 -2.07 5.77
N ASP A 111 17.74 -1.28 5.89
CA ASP A 111 18.63 -1.35 7.06
C ASP A 111 18.04 -0.61 8.28
N PRO A 112 18.58 -0.79 9.49
CA PRO A 112 18.07 -0.14 10.71
C PRO A 112 18.11 1.38 10.67
N TRP A 113 18.95 1.96 9.81
CA TRP A 113 19.04 3.40 9.66
C TRP A 113 17.97 3.91 8.72
N GLY A 114 17.39 3.06 7.88
CA GLY A 114 16.33 3.36 6.92
C GLY A 114 16.81 3.47 5.47
N ASN A 115 18.06 3.10 5.17
CA ASN A 115 18.55 3.01 3.80
C ASN A 115 17.90 1.80 3.10
N VAL A 116 17.53 1.97 1.84
CA VAL A 116 16.84 0.95 1.04
C VAL A 116 17.75 0.41 -0.05
N LEU A 117 18.00 -0.89 0.05
CA LEU A 117 18.85 -1.67 -0.81
C LEU A 117 17.96 -2.50 -1.73
N ALA A 118 17.95 -2.17 -3.02
CA ALA A 118 17.22 -2.93 -4.01
C ALA A 118 18.09 -4.05 -4.59
N PHE A 119 17.54 -5.25 -4.69
CA PHE A 119 18.21 -6.40 -5.30
C PHE A 119 17.42 -6.84 -6.53
N CYS A 120 17.99 -6.57 -7.69
CA CYS A 120 17.44 -6.84 -9.01
C CYS A 120 18.02 -8.14 -9.56
N GLU A 121 17.16 -9.06 -10.03
CA GLU A 121 17.64 -10.29 -10.66
C GLU A 121 18.37 -9.96 -11.97
N LEU A 122 19.65 -10.33 -12.06
CA LEU A 122 20.46 -10.38 -13.28
C LEU A 122 19.87 -11.45 -14.18
N GLU A 123 19.07 -11.00 -15.13
CA GLU A 123 18.82 -11.82 -16.29
C GLU A 123 20.11 -11.75 -17.18
N SER A 124 21.06 -12.67 -17.01
CA SER A 124 22.28 -12.71 -17.86
C SER A 124 22.18 -13.75 -19.00
N GLY A 125 22.82 -13.47 -20.13
CA GLY A 125 23.00 -14.41 -21.25
C GLY A 125 22.28 -14.04 -22.54
N LEU A 126 22.62 -14.71 -23.66
CA LEU A 126 22.03 -14.47 -25.00
C LEU A 126 20.50 -14.56 -24.99
N ALA A 127 19.94 -15.47 -24.18
CA ALA A 127 18.50 -15.61 -24.02
C ALA A 127 17.85 -14.37 -23.38
N HIS A 128 18.53 -13.68 -22.47
CA HIS A 128 18.02 -12.43 -21.89
C HIS A 128 18.09 -11.28 -22.89
N SER A 129 19.23 -11.09 -23.58
CA SER A 129 19.33 -10.04 -24.61
C SER A 129 18.27 -10.24 -25.68
N ALA A 130 18.05 -11.50 -26.11
CA ALA A 130 16.96 -11.85 -27.02
C ALA A 130 15.57 -11.55 -26.42
N ARG A 131 15.33 -11.87 -25.13
CA ARG A 131 14.07 -11.53 -24.44
C ARG A 131 13.87 -10.03 -24.25
N GLN A 132 14.91 -9.24 -23.97
CA GLN A 132 14.82 -7.78 -23.88
C GLN A 132 14.52 -7.19 -25.25
N LEU A 133 15.20 -7.64 -26.30
CA LEU A 133 14.91 -7.25 -27.67
C LEU A 133 13.48 -7.61 -28.05
N ALA A 134 13.02 -8.83 -27.74
CA ALA A 134 11.64 -9.25 -27.96
C ALA A 134 10.64 -8.41 -27.13
N ARG A 135 10.93 -8.14 -25.86
CA ARG A 135 10.10 -7.26 -25.00
C ARG A 135 10.03 -5.84 -25.57
N ARG A 136 11.15 -5.29 -26.06
CA ARG A 136 11.17 -3.96 -26.70
C ARG A 136 10.46 -3.95 -28.05
N ALA A 137 10.46 -5.06 -28.77
CA ALA A 137 9.75 -5.22 -30.04
C ALA A 137 8.24 -5.38 -29.85
N LEU A 138 7.78 -5.91 -28.70
CA LEU A 138 6.36 -6.04 -28.41
C LEU A 138 5.72 -4.67 -28.07
N PRO A 139 4.62 -4.30 -28.72
CA PRO A 139 3.85 -3.11 -28.34
C PRO A 139 3.47 -3.16 -26.86
N THR A 140 3.50 -2.01 -26.17
CA THR A 140 3.20 -1.90 -24.73
C THR A 140 1.87 -2.56 -24.34
N ARG A 141 0.83 -2.42 -25.16
CA ARG A 141 -0.47 -3.08 -24.93
C ARG A 141 -0.38 -4.61 -24.93
N ALA A 142 0.42 -5.20 -25.83
CA ALA A 142 0.61 -6.65 -25.88
C ALA A 142 1.40 -7.16 -24.65
N ARG A 143 2.40 -6.40 -24.20
CA ARG A 143 3.15 -6.71 -22.96
C ARG A 143 2.24 -6.70 -21.74
N ILE A 144 1.40 -5.69 -21.62
CA ILE A 144 0.43 -5.55 -20.54
C ILE A 144 -0.59 -6.69 -20.58
N ALA A 145 -1.17 -6.97 -21.74
CA ALA A 145 -2.11 -8.09 -21.88
C ALA A 145 -1.47 -9.44 -21.49
N LEU A 146 -0.20 -9.67 -21.83
CA LEU A 146 0.52 -10.89 -21.43
C LEU A 146 0.78 -10.93 -19.91
N ARG A 147 1.17 -9.81 -19.30
CA ARG A 147 1.33 -9.67 -17.84
C ARG A 147 0.01 -9.98 -17.14
N ASP A 148 -1.07 -9.33 -17.56
CA ASP A 148 -2.39 -9.48 -16.95
C ASP A 148 -2.92 -10.90 -17.12
N ALA A 149 -2.71 -11.54 -18.29
CA ALA A 149 -3.06 -12.94 -18.50
C ALA A 149 -2.27 -13.91 -17.61
N ARG A 150 -1.01 -13.58 -17.30
CA ARG A 150 -0.19 -14.34 -16.34
C ARG A 150 -0.72 -14.16 -14.93
N HIS A 151 -0.99 -12.93 -14.51
CA HIS A 151 -1.56 -12.62 -13.20
C HIS A 151 -2.89 -13.36 -13.00
N ALA A 152 -3.82 -13.25 -13.95
CA ALA A 152 -5.10 -13.94 -13.92
C ALA A 152 -4.97 -15.47 -13.86
N ARG A 153 -3.91 -16.05 -14.42
CA ARG A 153 -3.62 -17.49 -14.30
C ARG A 153 -3.17 -17.86 -12.89
N GLU A 154 -2.28 -17.06 -12.30
CA GLU A 154 -1.77 -17.25 -10.94
C GLU A 154 -2.87 -17.02 -9.89
N GLU A 155 -3.79 -16.07 -10.13
CA GLU A 155 -4.89 -15.72 -9.23
C GLU A 155 -6.06 -16.70 -9.28
N ARG A 156 -6.27 -17.41 -10.40
CA ARG A 156 -7.44 -18.26 -10.62
C ARG A 156 -7.68 -19.34 -9.54
N PRO A 157 -6.66 -20.06 -9.02
CA PRO A 157 -6.88 -21.00 -7.92
C PRO A 157 -7.41 -20.29 -6.66
N HIS A 158 -6.85 -19.13 -6.32
CA HIS A 158 -7.24 -18.35 -5.15
C HIS A 158 -8.64 -17.74 -5.29
N LEU A 159 -9.01 -17.31 -6.49
CA LEU A 159 -10.37 -16.87 -6.78
C LEU A 159 -11.39 -18.01 -6.56
N ARG A 160 -11.04 -19.25 -6.95
CA ARG A 160 -11.90 -20.43 -6.70
C ARG A 160 -12.00 -20.77 -5.21
N GLU A 161 -10.89 -20.68 -4.48
CA GLU A 161 -10.84 -20.87 -3.03
C GLU A 161 -11.70 -19.81 -2.32
N PHE A 162 -11.59 -18.55 -2.72
CA PHE A 162 -12.41 -17.46 -2.20
C PHE A 162 -13.90 -17.68 -2.52
N ALA A 163 -14.24 -18.09 -3.75
CA ALA A 163 -15.61 -18.43 -4.11
C ALA A 163 -16.17 -19.59 -3.27
N GLN A 164 -15.35 -20.59 -2.94
CA GLN A 164 -15.74 -21.68 -2.05
C GLN A 164 -15.94 -21.18 -0.62
N PHE A 165 -15.05 -20.34 -0.12
CA PHE A 165 -15.17 -19.71 1.20
C PHE A 165 -16.45 -18.89 1.31
N TYR A 166 -16.73 -18.02 0.34
CA TYR A 166 -17.94 -17.19 0.30
C TYR A 166 -19.21 -18.06 0.36
N ARG A 167 -19.30 -19.11 -0.46
CA ARG A 167 -20.44 -20.05 -0.41
C ARG A 167 -20.60 -20.76 0.94
N GLY A 168 -19.53 -20.87 1.72
CA GLY A 168 -19.52 -21.45 3.06
C GLY A 168 -19.85 -20.47 4.19
N LEU A 169 -20.01 -19.18 3.92
CA LEU A 169 -20.44 -18.21 4.93
C LEU A 169 -21.87 -18.52 5.39
N ALA A 170 -22.12 -18.33 6.69
CA ALA A 170 -23.42 -18.59 7.30
C ALA A 170 -24.46 -17.50 6.99
N ASP A 171 -24.02 -16.26 6.75
CA ASP A 171 -24.86 -15.13 6.36
C ASP A 171 -24.16 -14.34 5.25
N HIS A 172 -24.87 -14.09 4.16
CA HIS A 172 -24.39 -13.30 3.01
C HIS A 172 -24.98 -11.90 2.97
N ARG A 173 -25.88 -11.56 3.88
CA ARG A 173 -26.50 -10.23 3.93
C ARG A 173 -25.53 -9.23 4.54
N ASP A 174 -25.45 -8.06 3.93
CA ASP A 174 -24.77 -6.88 4.46
C ASP A 174 -23.34 -7.15 4.94
N VAL A 175 -22.63 -8.01 4.20
CA VAL A 175 -21.25 -8.39 4.54
C VAL A 175 -20.34 -7.17 4.39
N PHE A 176 -19.57 -6.84 5.42
CA PHE A 176 -18.44 -5.93 5.31
C PHE A 176 -17.15 -6.74 5.24
N TYR A 177 -16.31 -6.44 4.26
CA TYR A 177 -14.99 -7.04 4.11
C TYR A 177 -13.91 -6.09 4.62
N MET A 178 -12.95 -6.62 5.37
CA MET A 178 -11.76 -5.90 5.82
C MET A 178 -10.51 -6.64 5.34
N PHE A 179 -9.75 -6.01 4.45
CA PHE A 179 -8.59 -6.59 3.80
C PHE A 179 -7.27 -6.11 4.43
N PHE A 180 -6.30 -7.01 4.59
CA PHE A 180 -4.94 -6.68 5.05
C PHE A 180 -3.90 -7.67 4.58
N THR A 181 -2.65 -7.21 4.61
CA THR A 181 -1.43 -8.01 4.41
C THR A 181 -0.71 -8.26 5.75
N GLY A 182 0.35 -9.08 5.71
CA GLY A 182 1.15 -9.39 6.90
C GLY A 182 1.76 -8.14 7.56
N GLY A 183 1.90 -8.18 8.89
CA GLY A 183 2.47 -7.09 9.68
C GLY A 183 1.48 -5.99 10.10
N LEU A 184 0.20 -6.09 9.69
CA LEU A 184 -0.83 -5.09 9.97
C LEU A 184 -1.84 -5.55 11.04
N LEU A 185 -1.55 -6.61 11.79
CA LEU A 185 -2.49 -7.18 12.77
C LEU A 185 -2.89 -6.19 13.87
N HIS A 186 -2.00 -5.28 14.27
CA HIS A 186 -2.31 -4.25 15.26
C HIS A 186 -3.37 -3.24 14.77
N TRP A 187 -3.37 -2.90 13.47
CA TRP A 187 -4.42 -2.10 12.84
C TRP A 187 -5.75 -2.84 12.84
N VAL A 188 -5.75 -4.08 12.34
CA VAL A 188 -6.94 -4.94 12.32
C VAL A 188 -7.54 -5.06 13.72
N VAL A 189 -6.73 -5.44 14.71
CA VAL A 189 -7.19 -5.62 16.10
C VAL A 189 -7.73 -4.33 16.71
N SER A 190 -7.17 -3.17 16.34
CA SER A 190 -7.68 -1.89 16.80
C SER A 190 -9.03 -1.58 16.13
N ALA A 191 -9.10 -1.60 14.81
CA ALA A 191 -10.32 -1.27 14.05
C ALA A 191 -11.51 -2.19 14.36
N ILE A 192 -11.30 -3.52 14.46
CA ILE A 192 -12.41 -4.46 14.71
C ILE A 192 -13.09 -4.25 16.07
N ARG A 193 -12.44 -3.61 17.05
CA ARG A 193 -13.06 -3.29 18.36
C ARG A 193 -14.20 -2.29 18.21
N HIS A 194 -14.17 -1.51 17.14
CA HIS A 194 -15.21 -0.55 16.80
C HIS A 194 -16.30 -1.15 15.90
N VAL A 195 -16.18 -2.43 15.54
CA VAL A 195 -17.18 -3.15 14.74
C VAL A 195 -18.04 -4.04 15.65
N PRO A 196 -19.33 -3.71 15.85
CA PRO A 196 -20.24 -4.49 16.69
C PRO A 196 -20.32 -5.97 16.28
N ALA A 197 -20.54 -6.85 17.25
CA ALA A 197 -20.59 -8.30 17.02
C ALA A 197 -21.67 -8.74 16.01
N ASP A 198 -22.77 -7.97 15.92
CA ASP A 198 -23.89 -8.19 15.01
C ASP A 198 -23.68 -7.66 13.59
N VAL A 199 -22.64 -6.85 13.35
CA VAL A 199 -22.22 -6.50 11.98
C VAL A 199 -21.56 -7.71 11.34
N ASN A 200 -21.98 -8.09 10.13
CA ASN A 200 -21.46 -9.22 9.37
C ASN A 200 -20.07 -8.91 8.77
N LEU A 201 -19.05 -8.85 9.64
CA LEU A 201 -17.66 -8.57 9.26
C LEU A 201 -16.91 -9.85 8.88
N VAL A 202 -16.31 -9.84 7.68
CA VAL A 202 -15.42 -10.89 7.18
C VAL A 202 -14.00 -10.34 7.02
N LEU A 203 -13.01 -11.07 7.53
CA LEU A 203 -11.60 -10.72 7.43
C LEU A 203 -10.95 -11.41 6.23
N LEU A 204 -10.20 -10.63 5.44
CA LEU A 204 -9.50 -11.09 4.24
C LEU A 204 -8.00 -10.82 4.38
N GLY A 205 -7.22 -11.87 4.62
CA GLY A 205 -5.77 -11.80 4.70
C GLY A 205 -5.09 -12.11 3.35
N SER A 206 -3.95 -11.49 3.09
CA SER A 206 -3.08 -11.76 1.94
C SER A 206 -1.64 -11.99 2.38
N ASP A 207 -1.08 -13.15 2.00
CA ASP A 207 0.28 -13.60 2.33
C ASP A 207 0.61 -13.42 3.82
N LEU A 208 -0.32 -13.82 4.70
CA LEU A 208 -0.14 -13.70 6.14
C LEU A 208 0.91 -14.72 6.64
N PRO A 209 1.83 -14.31 7.52
CA PRO A 209 2.63 -15.25 8.30
C PRO A 209 1.74 -16.27 9.02
N GLU A 210 2.22 -17.50 9.16
CA GLU A 210 1.47 -18.58 9.83
C GLU A 210 1.08 -18.22 11.28
N GLU A 211 1.95 -17.47 11.97
CA GLU A 211 1.70 -16.98 13.33
C GLU A 211 0.53 -15.98 13.38
N ASP A 212 0.42 -15.07 12.41
CA ASP A 212 -0.64 -14.05 12.33
C ASP A 212 -1.99 -14.72 12.07
N GLU A 213 -2.04 -15.64 11.11
CA GLU A 213 -3.26 -16.40 10.83
C GLU A 213 -3.70 -17.25 12.02
N THR A 214 -2.75 -17.97 12.64
CA THR A 214 -3.03 -18.80 13.81
C THR A 214 -3.56 -17.94 14.95
N TRP A 215 -2.97 -16.77 15.15
CA TRP A 215 -3.42 -15.82 16.16
C TRP A 215 -4.85 -15.33 15.88
N LEU A 216 -5.16 -14.91 14.65
CA LEU A 216 -6.49 -14.44 14.25
C LEU A 216 -7.56 -15.51 14.48
N ARG A 217 -7.31 -16.76 14.04
CA ARG A 217 -8.27 -17.87 14.20
C ARG A 217 -8.56 -18.19 15.67
N ARG A 218 -7.61 -17.93 16.58
CA ARG A 218 -7.77 -18.18 18.02
C ARG A 218 -8.42 -17.01 18.77
N ASN A 219 -8.14 -15.78 18.36
CA ASN A 219 -8.46 -14.60 19.15
C ASN A 219 -9.57 -13.74 18.56
N VAL A 220 -9.91 -13.92 17.28
CA VAL A 220 -10.93 -13.11 16.59
C VAL A 220 -12.07 -14.01 16.13
N ASN A 221 -13.25 -13.78 16.71
CA ASN A 221 -14.46 -14.52 16.36
C ASN A 221 -15.15 -13.91 15.13
N ARG A 222 -14.49 -13.98 13.98
CA ARG A 222 -15.01 -13.52 12.66
C ARG A 222 -14.60 -14.53 11.59
N PRO A 223 -15.40 -14.70 10.51
CA PRO A 223 -14.95 -15.47 9.35
C PRO A 223 -13.64 -14.89 8.79
N LEU A 224 -12.70 -15.77 8.48
CA LEU A 224 -11.38 -15.42 7.96
C LEU A 224 -11.03 -16.26 6.73
N HIS A 225 -10.73 -15.58 5.62
CA HIS A 225 -10.10 -16.17 4.44
C HIS A 225 -8.70 -15.61 4.26
N VAL A 226 -7.73 -16.46 3.94
CA VAL A 226 -6.34 -16.06 3.70
C VAL A 226 -5.92 -16.50 2.31
N VAL A 227 -5.61 -15.54 1.46
CA VAL A 227 -5.03 -15.78 0.13
C VAL A 227 -3.53 -15.97 0.29
N ARG A 228 -3.02 -17.14 -0.10
CA ARG A 228 -1.59 -17.48 0.03
C ARG A 228 -0.70 -16.74 -0.95
N LEU A 229 -1.25 -16.29 -2.07
CA LEU A 229 -0.57 -15.39 -2.98
C LEU A 229 -0.60 -13.98 -2.38
N GLY A 230 0.55 -13.31 -2.31
CA GLY A 230 0.62 -11.88 -2.01
C GLY A 230 -0.10 -11.09 -3.10
N ILE A 231 -1.34 -10.71 -2.81
CA ILE A 231 -2.20 -9.86 -3.63
C ILE A 231 -2.44 -8.54 -2.93
N ASP A 232 -2.81 -7.52 -3.70
CA ASP A 232 -3.23 -6.21 -3.20
C ASP A 232 -4.75 -6.10 -3.06
N ASP A 233 -5.19 -4.94 -2.57
CA ASP A 233 -6.60 -4.57 -2.44
C ASP A 233 -7.31 -4.53 -3.80
N ASN A 234 -6.67 -4.04 -4.87
CA ASN A 234 -7.21 -4.10 -6.23
C ASN A 234 -7.63 -5.52 -6.62
N THR A 235 -6.72 -6.48 -6.49
CA THR A 235 -7.00 -7.88 -6.81
C THR A 235 -8.14 -8.42 -5.94
N MET A 236 -8.18 -8.04 -4.66
CA MET A 236 -9.26 -8.44 -3.77
C MET A 236 -10.61 -7.85 -4.19
N TRP A 237 -10.66 -6.58 -4.60
CA TRP A 237 -11.86 -5.97 -5.16
C TRP A 237 -12.36 -6.72 -6.40
N GLU A 238 -11.46 -7.14 -7.29
CA GLU A 238 -11.82 -7.96 -8.45
C GLU A 238 -12.40 -9.32 -8.03
N PHE A 239 -11.87 -9.93 -6.98
CA PHE A 239 -12.43 -11.17 -6.42
C PHE A 239 -13.83 -10.93 -5.84
N LEU A 240 -14.04 -9.82 -5.13
CA LEU A 240 -15.32 -9.44 -4.57
C LEU A 240 -16.39 -9.21 -5.64
N PHE A 241 -16.04 -8.52 -6.74
CA PHE A 241 -16.94 -8.29 -7.88
C PHE A 241 -17.25 -9.57 -8.67
N GLU A 242 -16.37 -10.56 -8.61
CA GLU A 242 -16.59 -11.86 -9.25
C GLU A 242 -17.48 -12.78 -8.42
N VAL A 243 -17.29 -12.79 -7.10
CA VAL A 243 -17.84 -13.82 -6.23
C VAL A 243 -19.13 -13.39 -5.51
N ASN A 244 -19.26 -12.12 -5.12
CA ASN A 244 -20.41 -11.72 -4.31
C ASN A 244 -21.72 -11.81 -5.09
N GLU A 245 -22.72 -12.36 -4.42
CA GLU A 245 -24.08 -12.49 -4.95
C GLU A 245 -25.07 -11.51 -4.31
N HIS A 246 -24.67 -10.89 -3.20
CA HIS A 246 -25.43 -9.94 -2.39
C HIS A 246 -24.63 -8.66 -2.22
N ASN A 247 -25.33 -7.56 -1.93
CA ASN A 247 -24.71 -6.27 -1.63
C ASN A 247 -23.69 -6.43 -0.50
N PHE A 248 -22.58 -5.74 -0.63
CA PHE A 248 -21.47 -5.88 0.30
C PHE A 248 -20.74 -4.57 0.49
N GLY A 249 -20.09 -4.44 1.63
CA GLY A 249 -19.25 -3.31 1.96
C GLY A 249 -17.78 -3.67 2.11
N TRP A 250 -17.01 -2.61 2.18
CA TRP A 250 -15.58 -2.61 2.43
C TRP A 250 -15.28 -1.62 3.54
N ILE A 251 -14.34 -1.98 4.41
CA ILE A 251 -13.81 -1.10 5.44
C ILE A 251 -12.30 -1.29 5.52
N ASP A 252 -11.56 -0.18 5.41
CA ASP A 252 -10.11 -0.18 5.59
C ASP A 252 -9.74 -0.45 7.06
N ILE A 253 -8.56 -1.04 7.27
CA ILE A 253 -8.08 -1.49 8.58
C ILE A 253 -7.66 -0.36 9.52
N ASP A 254 -7.58 0.84 8.99
CA ASP A 254 -7.33 2.12 9.67
C ASP A 254 -8.54 3.04 9.62
N CYS A 255 -9.72 2.48 9.32
CA CYS A 255 -11.01 3.14 9.44
C CYS A 255 -11.71 2.72 10.76
N PHE A 256 -11.82 3.66 11.70
CA PHE A 256 -12.40 3.50 13.02
C PHE A 256 -13.84 4.02 13.05
N VAL A 257 -14.83 3.12 13.03
CA VAL A 257 -16.27 3.47 13.06
C VAL A 257 -16.74 3.63 14.51
N LEU A 258 -16.62 4.85 15.04
CA LEU A 258 -16.91 5.17 16.44
C LEU A 258 -18.40 5.14 16.79
N LYS A 259 -19.30 5.29 15.81
CA LYS A 259 -20.75 5.18 16.00
C LYS A 259 -21.32 3.99 15.23
N PRO A 260 -21.66 2.87 15.91
CA PRO A 260 -22.20 1.64 15.30
C PRO A 260 -23.34 1.81 14.31
N LYS A 261 -24.24 2.79 14.54
CA LYS A 261 -25.38 3.06 13.65
C LYS A 261 -24.95 3.33 12.20
N LEU A 262 -23.74 3.82 11.98
CA LEU A 262 -23.22 4.10 10.65
C LEU A 262 -23.19 2.84 9.76
N PHE A 263 -22.92 1.65 10.30
CA PHE A 263 -23.00 0.40 9.52
C PHE A 263 -24.41 0.18 8.96
N ALA A 264 -25.45 0.37 9.79
CA ALA A 264 -26.83 0.24 9.35
C ALA A 264 -27.21 1.31 8.31
N ASP A 265 -26.74 2.55 8.48
CA ASP A 265 -26.95 3.61 7.49
C ASP A 265 -26.27 3.26 6.15
N MET A 266 -25.06 2.71 6.17
CA MET A 266 -24.32 2.30 4.97
C MET A 266 -24.99 1.17 4.19
N THR A 267 -25.66 0.24 4.87
CA THR A 267 -26.35 -0.90 4.20
C THR A 267 -27.66 -0.53 3.50
N ARG A 268 -28.20 0.68 3.75
CA ARG A 268 -29.46 1.14 3.15
C ARG A 268 -29.19 1.74 1.77
N LEU A 269 -29.19 0.89 0.75
CA LEU A 269 -29.13 1.32 -0.65
C LEU A 269 -30.51 1.75 -1.13
N GLU A 270 -30.61 2.98 -1.61
CA GLU A 270 -31.81 3.49 -2.29
C GLU A 270 -31.81 3.05 -3.75
N ASP A 271 -33.00 3.03 -4.38
CA ASP A 271 -33.12 2.74 -5.80
C ASP A 271 -32.23 3.69 -6.64
N GLY A 272 -31.48 3.10 -7.57
CA GLY A 272 -30.56 3.83 -8.44
C GLY A 272 -29.21 4.20 -7.80
N VAL A 273 -28.93 3.79 -6.56
CA VAL A 273 -27.62 3.97 -5.93
C VAL A 273 -26.70 2.79 -6.24
N ALA A 274 -25.53 3.05 -6.83
CA ALA A 274 -24.50 2.03 -7.05
C ALA A 274 -23.61 1.82 -5.83
N VAL A 275 -23.32 2.91 -5.11
CA VAL A 275 -22.38 2.94 -3.99
C VAL A 275 -22.87 3.90 -2.91
N ASN A 276 -22.96 3.43 -1.68
CA ASN A 276 -23.01 4.25 -0.47
C ASN A 276 -21.57 4.51 0.00
N GLY A 277 -21.25 5.76 0.32
CA GLY A 277 -19.92 6.20 0.75
C GLY A 277 -19.95 7.14 1.94
N VAL A 278 -18.90 7.10 2.76
CA VAL A 278 -18.70 8.06 3.87
C VAL A 278 -17.83 9.25 3.44
N TRP A 279 -16.80 8.99 2.63
CA TRP A 279 -15.96 10.03 2.05
C TRP A 279 -16.23 10.12 0.56
N THR A 280 -16.48 11.34 0.09
CA THR A 280 -16.77 11.58 -1.32
C THR A 280 -16.03 12.81 -1.83
N TYR A 281 -15.79 12.81 -3.14
CA TYR A 281 -15.35 13.99 -3.87
C TYR A 281 -16.01 14.03 -5.25
N GLU A 282 -16.10 15.22 -5.85
CA GLU A 282 -16.73 15.40 -7.15
C GLU A 282 -15.76 14.97 -8.26
N ALA A 283 -16.18 14.02 -9.09
CA ALA A 283 -15.41 13.62 -10.27
C ALA A 283 -15.71 14.49 -11.50
N ALA A 284 -16.94 14.98 -11.58
CA ALA A 284 -17.46 15.91 -12.56
C ALA A 284 -18.62 16.68 -11.89
N PRO A 285 -19.11 17.80 -12.43
CA PRO A 285 -20.17 18.56 -11.79
C PRO A 285 -21.41 17.71 -11.45
N SER A 286 -21.75 17.62 -10.16
CA SER A 286 -22.89 16.83 -9.63
C SER A 286 -22.72 15.32 -9.77
N VAL A 287 -21.48 14.85 -9.86
CA VAL A 287 -21.14 13.42 -9.92
C VAL A 287 -20.17 13.11 -8.79
N PRO A 288 -20.69 12.93 -7.56
CA PRO A 288 -19.87 12.50 -6.44
C PRO A 288 -19.45 11.05 -6.65
N ILE A 289 -18.23 10.74 -6.23
CA ILE A 289 -17.70 9.38 -6.14
C ILE A 289 -17.18 9.13 -4.73
N SER A 290 -17.36 7.91 -4.25
CA SER A 290 -16.92 7.45 -2.95
C SER A 290 -15.46 7.02 -2.99
N CYS A 291 -14.73 7.35 -1.92
CA CYS A 291 -13.46 6.69 -1.60
C CYS A 291 -13.73 5.25 -1.13
N THR A 292 -12.68 4.43 -1.11
CA THR A 292 -12.75 3.02 -0.71
C THR A 292 -12.79 2.80 0.80
N HIS A 293 -12.41 3.78 1.62
CA HIS A 293 -12.17 3.59 3.05
C HIS A 293 -13.34 3.00 3.84
N PHE A 294 -14.56 3.39 3.46
CA PHE A 294 -15.78 2.81 3.98
C PHE A 294 -16.88 2.98 2.93
N ALA A 295 -17.12 1.92 2.16
CA ALA A 295 -18.04 1.91 1.03
C ALA A 295 -18.97 0.69 1.10
N PHE A 296 -20.17 0.80 0.52
CA PHE A 296 -21.14 -0.30 0.40
C PHE A 296 -21.74 -0.31 -1.00
N LEU A 297 -21.71 -1.44 -1.69
CA LEU A 297 -21.96 -1.56 -3.13
C LEU A 297 -23.21 -2.39 -3.44
N ASP A 298 -23.91 -1.97 -4.48
CA ASP A 298 -25.02 -2.72 -5.05
C ASP A 298 -24.53 -3.78 -6.07
N VAL A 299 -24.73 -5.06 -5.76
CA VAL A 299 -24.33 -6.16 -6.64
C VAL A 299 -25.22 -6.29 -7.87
N GLY A 300 -26.46 -5.83 -7.81
CA GLY A 300 -27.34 -5.71 -8.98
C GLY A 300 -26.72 -4.78 -10.03
N VAL A 301 -26.27 -3.60 -9.61
CA VAL A 301 -25.60 -2.63 -10.49
C VAL A 301 -24.28 -3.20 -11.04
N ILE A 302 -23.46 -3.83 -10.20
CA ILE A 302 -22.24 -4.52 -10.64
C ILE A 302 -22.57 -5.53 -11.75
N ARG A 303 -23.56 -6.39 -11.54
CA ARG A 303 -23.97 -7.41 -12.52
C ARG A 303 -24.50 -6.81 -13.81
N GLU A 304 -25.24 -5.71 -13.73
CA GLU A 304 -25.75 -5.00 -14.90
C GLU A 304 -24.62 -4.42 -15.75
N LEU A 305 -23.74 -3.64 -15.14
CA LEU A 305 -22.58 -3.06 -15.84
C LEU A 305 -21.67 -4.14 -16.41
N ARG A 306 -21.56 -5.29 -15.73
CA ARG A 306 -20.79 -6.44 -16.21
C ARG A 306 -21.34 -7.10 -17.47
N ARG A 307 -22.62 -6.95 -17.78
CA ARG A 307 -23.23 -7.46 -19.03
C ARG A 307 -22.82 -6.65 -20.26
N ALA A 308 -22.19 -5.49 -20.09
CA ALA A 308 -21.60 -4.75 -21.19
C ALA A 308 -20.46 -5.56 -21.85
N GLN A 309 -20.25 -5.40 -23.17
CA GLN A 309 -19.24 -6.15 -23.93
C GLN A 309 -17.80 -6.00 -23.40
N GLN A 310 -17.51 -4.97 -22.59
CA GLN A 310 -16.20 -4.71 -21.99
C GLN A 310 -16.37 -4.04 -20.61
N PRO A 311 -16.58 -4.83 -19.54
CA PRO A 311 -16.81 -4.29 -18.21
C PRO A 311 -15.57 -3.56 -17.69
N ILE A 312 -15.79 -2.53 -16.88
CA ILE A 312 -14.73 -1.89 -16.10
C ILE A 312 -14.62 -2.64 -14.77
N SER A 313 -13.40 -3.05 -14.45
CA SER A 313 -13.05 -3.77 -13.23
C SER A 313 -12.77 -2.78 -12.10
N PRO A 314 -12.97 -3.13 -10.82
CA PRO A 314 -12.63 -2.27 -9.69
C PRO A 314 -11.11 -2.31 -9.39
N THR A 315 -10.31 -1.64 -10.22
CA THR A 315 -8.85 -1.57 -10.10
C THR A 315 -8.35 -0.21 -10.58
N ASN A 316 -7.08 0.11 -10.31
CA ASN A 316 -6.49 1.30 -10.89
C ASN A 316 -6.43 1.26 -12.43
N TYR A 317 -6.66 2.42 -13.08
CA TYR A 317 -6.48 2.58 -14.53
C TYR A 317 -5.59 3.76 -14.86
N ASP A 318 -4.77 3.61 -15.90
CA ASP A 318 -4.02 4.70 -16.51
C ASP A 318 -3.92 4.46 -18.04
N TYR A 319 -3.09 5.26 -18.70
CA TYR A 319 -2.86 5.14 -20.14
C TYR A 319 -1.60 4.35 -20.51
N ARG A 320 -0.83 3.88 -19.52
CA ARG A 320 0.52 3.32 -19.72
C ARG A 320 0.74 1.96 -19.04
N GLY A 321 -0.21 1.49 -18.25
CA GLY A 321 -0.15 0.30 -17.42
C GLY A 321 0.88 0.39 -16.30
N MET A 322 1.08 1.59 -15.73
CA MET A 322 2.09 1.85 -14.70
C MET A 322 1.87 1.02 -13.44
N ASN A 323 2.96 0.68 -12.75
CA ASN A 323 2.88 0.17 -11.39
C ASN A 323 2.75 1.36 -10.43
N VAL A 324 1.79 1.31 -9.50
CA VAL A 324 1.52 2.42 -8.56
C VAL A 324 2.49 2.39 -7.37
N PHE A 325 3.46 1.49 -7.37
CA PHE A 325 4.46 1.32 -6.31
C PHE A 325 3.83 1.18 -4.91
N LEU A 326 2.61 0.64 -4.79
CA LEU A 326 1.98 0.30 -3.49
C LEU A 326 2.18 -1.17 -3.13
N HIS A 327 2.12 -2.05 -4.14
CA HIS A 327 2.46 -3.45 -4.01
C HIS A 327 3.03 -3.97 -5.36
N PRO A 328 3.92 -4.99 -5.37
CA PRO A 328 4.50 -5.55 -6.59
C PRO A 328 3.54 -5.89 -7.73
N ARG A 329 2.29 -6.20 -7.38
CA ARG A 329 1.24 -6.58 -8.32
C ARG A 329 0.29 -5.43 -8.68
N THR A 330 0.39 -4.27 -8.02
CA THR A 330 -0.46 -3.09 -8.25
C THR A 330 -0.10 -2.39 -9.54
N ASN A 331 -0.63 -2.91 -10.63
CA ASN A 331 -0.46 -2.35 -11.95
C ASN A 331 -1.78 -1.79 -12.43
N CYS A 332 -1.75 -0.56 -12.93
CA CYS A 332 -2.87 0.01 -13.64
C CYS A 332 -3.21 -0.85 -14.87
N ARG A 333 -4.51 -0.99 -15.12
CA ARG A 333 -5.05 -1.48 -16.38
C ARG A 333 -5.16 -0.35 -17.38
N ILE A 334 -5.15 -0.68 -18.67
CA ILE A 334 -5.36 0.31 -19.74
C ILE A 334 -6.82 0.25 -20.19
N LEU A 335 -7.50 1.40 -20.17
CA LEU A 335 -8.85 1.54 -20.70
C LEU A 335 -8.88 1.24 -22.21
N THR A 336 -9.83 0.40 -22.63
CA THR A 336 -10.12 0.17 -24.05
C THR A 336 -10.84 1.38 -24.67
N GLY A 337 -10.87 1.47 -26.01
CA GLY A 337 -11.63 2.53 -26.70
C GLY A 337 -13.10 2.61 -26.25
N PRO A 338 -13.86 1.49 -26.25
CA PRO A 338 -15.23 1.50 -25.76
C PRO A 338 -15.38 1.91 -24.29
N GLN A 339 -14.43 1.55 -23.41
CA GLN A 339 -14.45 2.01 -22.01
C GLN A 339 -14.21 3.52 -21.93
N GLN A 340 -13.21 4.05 -22.65
CA GLN A 340 -12.94 5.49 -22.71
C GLN A 340 -14.16 6.28 -23.19
N SER A 341 -14.84 5.81 -24.25
CA SER A 341 -16.06 6.46 -24.76
C SER A 341 -17.22 6.48 -23.76
N ARG A 342 -17.30 5.52 -22.83
CA ARG A 342 -18.31 5.55 -21.76
C ARG A 342 -17.94 6.54 -20.67
N LEU A 343 -16.68 6.52 -20.23
CA LEU A 343 -16.21 7.47 -19.20
C LEU A 343 -16.30 8.93 -19.67
N LEU A 344 -16.05 9.20 -20.96
CA LEU A 344 -16.21 10.53 -21.58
C LEU A 344 -17.65 11.05 -21.63
N ARG A 345 -18.66 10.24 -21.27
CA ARG A 345 -20.03 10.73 -21.09
C ARG A 345 -20.22 11.53 -19.81
N VAL A 346 -19.27 11.38 -18.87
CA VAL A 346 -19.30 11.99 -17.54
C VAL A 346 -18.10 12.91 -17.35
N LEU A 347 -16.90 12.43 -17.70
CA LEU A 347 -15.64 13.13 -17.47
C LEU A 347 -15.25 14.01 -18.65
N PRO A 348 -14.56 15.14 -18.39
CA PRO A 348 -13.98 15.94 -19.46
C PRO A 348 -12.85 15.18 -20.17
N PRO A 349 -12.61 15.47 -21.47
CA PRO A 349 -11.45 14.96 -22.17
C PRO A 349 -10.17 15.72 -21.78
N ASP A 350 -9.03 15.04 -21.81
CA ASP A 350 -7.69 15.63 -21.77
C ASP A 350 -7.25 16.16 -23.14
N GLU A 351 -6.02 16.68 -23.24
CA GLU A 351 -5.43 17.20 -24.49
C GLU A 351 -5.33 16.17 -25.63
N HIS A 352 -5.46 14.88 -25.32
CA HIS A 352 -5.44 13.78 -26.27
C HIS A 352 -6.83 13.17 -26.52
N GLY A 353 -7.89 13.80 -26.01
CA GLY A 353 -9.27 13.33 -26.15
C GLY A 353 -9.63 12.11 -25.29
N ARG A 354 -8.86 11.83 -24.23
CA ARG A 354 -9.07 10.70 -23.31
C ARG A 354 -9.75 11.18 -22.03
N PRO A 355 -10.51 10.37 -21.30
CA PRO A 355 -11.16 10.82 -20.07
C PRO A 355 -10.13 11.25 -19.00
N LEU A 356 -10.23 12.45 -18.47
CA LEU A 356 -9.32 12.92 -17.42
C LEU A 356 -9.63 12.20 -16.09
N PRO A 357 -8.65 11.57 -15.40
CA PRO A 357 -8.89 11.06 -14.06
C PRO A 357 -9.30 12.21 -13.12
N PRO A 358 -10.31 12.01 -12.26
CA PRO A 358 -10.80 13.08 -11.39
C PRO A 358 -9.77 13.45 -10.30
N GLY A 359 -9.88 14.67 -9.78
CA GLY A 359 -9.02 15.17 -8.69
C GLY A 359 -7.57 15.46 -9.09
N ASP A 360 -7.33 15.68 -10.39
CA ASP A 360 -6.00 15.90 -11.00
C ASP A 360 -5.01 14.75 -10.76
N GLY A 361 -5.53 13.54 -10.50
CA GLY A 361 -4.74 12.36 -10.26
C GLY A 361 -4.06 11.82 -11.53
N PRO A 362 -2.88 11.18 -11.42
CA PRO A 362 -2.19 10.59 -12.58
C PRO A 362 -2.85 9.29 -13.10
N PHE A 363 -3.81 8.74 -12.35
CA PHE A 363 -4.55 7.51 -12.67
C PHE A 363 -5.94 7.54 -12.04
N PHE A 364 -6.83 6.67 -12.50
CA PHE A 364 -8.11 6.40 -11.84
C PHE A 364 -7.88 5.46 -10.66
N ASP A 365 -8.30 5.86 -9.46
CA ASP A 365 -8.19 5.01 -8.27
C ASP A 365 -9.16 3.79 -8.33
N THR A 366 -9.01 2.85 -7.40
CA THR A 366 -9.58 1.49 -7.41
C THR A 366 -11.05 1.41 -7.81
N LEU A 367 -11.92 2.23 -7.23
CA LEU A 367 -13.35 2.24 -7.56
C LEU A 367 -13.78 3.39 -8.48
N VAL A 368 -12.85 4.26 -8.88
CA VAL A 368 -13.18 5.51 -9.59
C VAL A 368 -13.76 5.20 -10.96
N ALA A 369 -13.04 4.42 -11.79
CA ALA A 369 -13.50 4.12 -13.15
C ALA A 369 -14.84 3.37 -13.15
N TYR A 370 -15.06 2.48 -12.17
CA TYR A 370 -16.34 1.78 -11.98
C TYR A 370 -17.48 2.75 -11.66
N GLN A 371 -17.30 3.65 -10.69
CA GLN A 371 -18.34 4.61 -10.29
C GLN A 371 -18.69 5.59 -11.41
N ILE A 372 -17.71 5.97 -12.23
CA ILE A 372 -17.97 6.80 -13.43
C ILE A 372 -18.73 6.01 -14.51
N ASP A 373 -18.42 4.73 -14.70
CA ASP A 373 -19.20 3.87 -15.61
C ASP A 373 -20.64 3.71 -15.12
N ALA A 374 -20.84 3.59 -13.80
CA ALA A 374 -22.15 3.54 -13.17
C ALA A 374 -22.92 4.86 -13.37
N ALA A 375 -22.26 6.01 -13.17
CA ALA A 375 -22.82 7.33 -13.46
C ALA A 375 -23.21 7.49 -14.95
N ALA A 376 -22.36 7.02 -15.86
CA ALA A 376 -22.65 7.02 -17.30
C ALA A 376 -23.85 6.12 -17.68
N ALA A 377 -24.21 5.17 -16.82
CA ALA A 377 -25.39 4.31 -16.94
C ALA A 377 -26.61 4.82 -16.15
N GLY A 378 -26.51 5.97 -15.46
CA GLY A 378 -27.61 6.59 -14.72
C GLY A 378 -27.70 6.22 -13.24
N TYR A 379 -26.75 5.45 -12.72
CA TYR A 379 -26.64 5.17 -11.28
C TYR A 379 -25.88 6.27 -10.56
N ARG A 380 -26.15 6.49 -9.28
CA ARG A 380 -25.48 7.52 -8.47
C ARG A 380 -24.68 6.92 -7.31
N THR A 381 -23.71 7.69 -6.84
CA THR A 381 -23.12 7.50 -5.52
C THR A 381 -23.97 8.27 -4.50
N HIS A 382 -24.23 7.68 -3.34
CA HIS A 382 -24.89 8.35 -2.23
C HIS A 382 -23.91 8.57 -1.08
N ALA A 383 -23.69 9.84 -0.74
CA ALA A 383 -22.87 10.25 0.39
C ALA A 383 -23.67 10.08 1.69
N VAL A 384 -23.56 8.90 2.32
CA VAL A 384 -24.19 8.59 3.61
C VAL A 384 -23.72 9.58 4.69
N ARG A 385 -22.46 10.00 4.58
CA ARG A 385 -21.93 11.21 5.18
C ARG A 385 -21.21 12.00 4.08
N PRO A 386 -21.26 13.34 4.08
CA PRO A 386 -20.59 14.16 3.07
C PRO A 386 -19.18 14.55 3.53
N LEU A 387 -18.35 13.60 4.00
CA LEU A 387 -16.98 13.92 4.42
C LEU A 387 -16.11 14.15 3.19
N ALA A 388 -15.35 15.25 3.18
CA ALA A 388 -14.50 15.55 2.03
C ALA A 388 -13.24 14.66 2.02
N HIS A 389 -12.90 14.19 0.84
CA HIS A 389 -11.57 13.69 0.51
C HIS A 389 -10.85 14.72 -0.37
N ARG A 390 -9.70 15.20 0.10
CA ARG A 390 -8.84 16.17 -0.57
C ARG A 390 -7.72 15.42 -1.27
N SER A 391 -7.60 15.57 -2.59
CA SER A 391 -6.50 14.96 -3.35
C SER A 391 -5.17 15.64 -3.01
N GLU A 392 -4.04 14.96 -3.19
CA GLU A 392 -2.71 15.57 -2.99
C GLU A 392 -2.52 16.85 -3.83
N ALA A 393 -3.07 16.89 -5.05
CA ALA A 393 -3.04 18.07 -5.90
C ALA A 393 -3.73 19.27 -5.24
N SER A 394 -4.85 19.05 -4.53
CA SER A 394 -5.52 20.10 -3.76
C SER A 394 -4.73 20.57 -2.54
N LEU A 395 -3.80 19.75 -2.03
CA LEU A 395 -2.95 20.10 -0.89
C LEU A 395 -1.74 20.97 -1.29
N GLN A 396 -1.27 20.87 -2.54
CA GLN A 396 -0.12 21.66 -3.02
C GLN A 396 -0.46 23.14 -3.28
N VAL A 397 -1.75 23.49 -3.40
CA VAL A 397 -2.21 24.84 -3.73
C VAL A 397 -2.29 25.75 -2.49
N GLU A 398 -2.34 25.20 -1.29
CA GLU A 398 -2.38 25.99 -0.04
C GLU A 398 -0.97 26.19 0.54
N GLU A 399 -0.17 27.08 -0.08
CA GLU A 399 1.07 27.57 0.52
C GLU A 399 0.77 28.20 1.90
N GLY A 400 1.26 27.56 2.97
CA GLY A 400 1.15 28.05 4.34
C GLY A 400 0.08 27.38 5.20
N ALA A 401 -0.66 26.39 4.69
CA ALA A 401 -1.54 25.58 5.53
C ALA A 401 -0.71 24.49 6.25
N ASP A 402 -0.42 24.74 7.52
CA ASP A 402 0.23 23.78 8.41
C ASP A 402 -0.54 22.44 8.39
N ARG A 403 0.10 21.39 7.87
CA ARG A 403 -0.26 19.96 8.09
C ARG A 403 -1.67 19.55 7.65
N LEU A 404 -2.02 19.78 6.39
CA LEU A 404 -3.28 19.29 5.84
C LEU A 404 -3.30 17.76 5.69
N TRP A 405 -4.09 17.09 6.53
CA TRP A 405 -4.48 15.70 6.33
C TRP A 405 -5.49 15.60 5.19
N GLN A 406 -5.38 14.55 4.36
CA GLN A 406 -6.17 14.40 3.13
C GLN A 406 -7.68 14.28 3.36
N GLN A 407 -8.16 13.96 4.57
CA GLN A 407 -9.52 13.44 4.74
C GLN A 407 -10.21 13.97 5.99
N ASP A 408 -11.40 14.54 5.83
CA ASP A 408 -12.23 14.99 6.96
C ASP A 408 -12.51 13.84 7.94
N MET A 409 -12.66 14.17 9.22
CA MET A 409 -12.92 13.21 10.28
C MET A 409 -14.06 13.73 11.16
N THR A 410 -14.79 12.83 11.81
CA THR A 410 -15.86 13.22 12.76
C THR A 410 -15.87 12.31 13.98
N ASP A 411 -16.63 12.70 15.00
CA ASP A 411 -16.91 11.83 16.17
C ASP A 411 -17.67 10.53 15.81
N GLU A 412 -18.17 10.39 14.59
CA GLU A 412 -18.77 9.15 14.10
C GLU A 412 -17.75 8.18 13.53
N VAL A 413 -16.72 8.70 12.86
CA VAL A 413 -15.79 7.90 12.05
C VAL A 413 -14.48 8.66 11.81
N VAL A 414 -13.38 7.94 11.97
CA VAL A 414 -12.01 8.43 11.74
C VAL A 414 -11.32 7.49 10.77
N HIS A 415 -10.67 8.02 9.75
CA HIS A 415 -9.80 7.24 8.86
C HIS A 415 -8.42 7.87 8.84
N VAL A 416 -7.41 7.09 9.22
CA VAL A 416 -6.02 7.55 9.22
C VAL A 416 -5.54 7.62 7.76
N GLY A 417 -5.74 6.56 6.98
CA GLY A 417 -5.27 6.47 5.60
C GLY A 417 -3.77 6.23 5.53
N GLY A 418 -3.30 5.67 4.41
CA GLY A 418 -1.87 5.50 4.17
C GLY A 418 -1.18 4.42 5.00
N VAL A 419 -1.81 3.80 6.01
CA VAL A 419 -1.08 2.93 6.95
C VAL A 419 -0.47 1.68 6.30
N SER A 420 -1.08 1.19 5.21
CA SER A 420 -0.63 0.00 4.49
C SER A 420 0.52 0.28 3.51
N TYR A 421 0.84 1.55 3.24
CA TYR A 421 1.83 1.92 2.21
C TYR A 421 2.66 3.17 2.53
N TYR A 422 2.47 3.87 3.64
CA TYR A 422 3.16 5.14 3.94
C TYR A 422 4.69 5.03 3.98
N GLN A 423 5.21 3.83 4.21
CA GLN A 423 6.64 3.53 4.15
C GLN A 423 7.22 3.64 2.73
N ARG A 424 6.38 3.81 1.70
CA ARG A 424 6.71 3.81 0.26
C ARG A 424 6.85 5.20 -0.37
N TYR A 425 7.33 6.20 0.39
CA TYR A 425 7.95 7.43 -0.14
C TYR A 425 7.04 8.60 -0.60
N PHE A 426 5.72 8.52 -0.48
CA PHE A 426 4.85 9.59 -1.02
C PHE A 426 4.57 10.75 -0.07
N HIS A 427 4.76 10.56 1.24
CA HIS A 427 4.38 11.57 2.22
C HIS A 427 5.57 12.34 2.77
N GLY A 428 5.37 13.64 3.04
CA GLY A 428 6.35 14.50 3.70
C GLY A 428 6.78 13.98 5.07
N VAL A 429 7.91 14.50 5.58
CA VAL A 429 8.50 14.07 6.86
C VAL A 429 7.48 14.12 8.00
N ASP A 430 6.72 15.21 8.11
CA ASP A 430 5.69 15.40 9.14
C ASP A 430 4.60 14.32 9.10
N LEU A 431 4.08 14.00 7.91
CA LEU A 431 3.07 12.94 7.76
C LEU A 431 3.65 11.56 8.10
N ARG A 432 4.90 11.29 7.71
CA ARG A 432 5.57 10.04 8.10
C ARG A 432 5.74 9.93 9.62
N ALA A 433 6.05 11.03 10.30
CA ALA A 433 6.12 11.08 11.75
C ALA A 433 4.76 10.78 12.39
N MET A 434 3.68 11.32 11.83
CA MET A 434 2.31 11.01 12.26
C MET A 434 1.97 9.52 12.07
N TYR A 435 2.29 8.93 10.92
CA TYR A 435 2.04 7.51 10.69
C TYR A 435 2.86 6.61 11.62
N ALA A 436 4.15 6.91 11.79
CA ALA A 436 5.01 6.19 12.74
C ALA A 436 4.49 6.31 14.18
N ALA A 437 3.97 7.48 14.56
CA ALA A 437 3.42 7.72 15.89
C ALA A 437 2.13 6.93 16.11
N ALA A 438 1.24 6.89 15.11
CA ALA A 438 0.01 6.11 15.16
C ALA A 438 0.32 4.61 15.25
N GLU A 439 1.26 4.11 14.45
CA GLU A 439 1.69 2.71 14.49
C GLU A 439 2.32 2.35 15.84
N HIS A 440 3.25 3.17 16.34
CA HIS A 440 3.88 2.99 17.65
C HIS A 440 2.85 2.98 18.78
N MET A 441 1.90 3.91 18.76
CA MET A 441 0.83 4.01 19.76
C MET A 441 -0.05 2.76 19.79
N LEU A 442 -0.48 2.26 18.62
CA LEU A 442 -1.28 1.03 18.56
C LEU A 442 -0.46 -0.19 18.99
N LEU A 443 0.77 -0.32 18.50
CA LEU A 443 1.66 -1.41 18.87
C LEU A 443 1.93 -1.44 20.37
N SER A 444 2.28 -0.31 20.99
CA SER A 444 2.65 -0.26 22.42
C SER A 444 1.53 -0.77 23.34
N ARG A 445 0.27 -0.61 22.94
CA ARG A 445 -0.91 -1.09 23.68
C ARG A 445 -1.27 -2.54 23.41
N LEU A 446 -0.85 -3.08 22.26
CA LEU A 446 -1.27 -4.40 21.79
C LEU A 446 -0.16 -5.44 21.84
N VAL A 447 1.10 -5.02 21.94
CA VAL A 447 2.27 -5.88 21.70
C VAL A 447 2.30 -7.13 22.58
N ASP A 448 1.90 -7.02 23.84
CA ASP A 448 1.87 -8.14 24.79
C ASP A 448 0.79 -9.19 24.46
N ARG A 449 -0.13 -8.85 23.57
CA ARG A 449 -1.23 -9.70 23.12
C ARG A 449 -1.05 -10.22 21.70
N LEU A 450 -0.06 -9.73 20.96
CA LEU A 450 0.20 -10.07 19.56
C LEU A 450 1.35 -11.09 19.44
N PRO A 451 1.58 -11.70 18.24
CA PRO A 451 2.77 -12.51 17.99
C PRO A 451 4.07 -11.75 18.31
N ARG A 452 5.12 -12.49 18.69
CA ARG A 452 6.41 -11.92 19.15
C ARG A 452 7.05 -10.97 18.13
N THR A 453 6.82 -11.19 16.85
CA THR A 453 7.32 -10.33 15.76
C THR A 453 6.83 -8.89 15.89
N TYR A 454 5.68 -8.65 16.51
CA TYR A 454 5.16 -7.29 16.77
C TYR A 454 5.94 -6.56 17.87
N SER A 455 6.60 -7.28 18.79
CA SER A 455 7.53 -6.66 19.75
C SER A 455 8.78 -6.12 19.08
N MET A 456 9.28 -6.83 18.06
CA MET A 456 10.40 -6.35 17.23
C MET A 456 9.96 -5.16 16.37
N MET A 457 8.76 -5.21 15.81
CA MET A 457 8.18 -4.10 15.06
C MET A 457 8.04 -2.84 15.92
N LEU A 458 7.56 -2.97 17.16
CA LEU A 458 7.47 -1.84 18.10
C LEU A 458 8.84 -1.20 18.36
N ALA A 459 9.89 -2.02 18.55
CA ALA A 459 11.25 -1.50 18.71
C ALA A 459 11.73 -0.74 17.46
N GLY A 460 11.44 -1.28 16.26
CA GLY A 460 11.70 -0.57 15.00
C GLY A 460 10.97 0.76 14.90
N ARG A 461 9.70 0.83 15.29
CA ARG A 461 8.91 2.08 15.25
C ARG A 461 9.41 3.13 16.23
N ARG A 462 10.00 2.73 17.37
CA ARG A 462 10.68 3.67 18.28
C ARG A 462 11.88 4.32 17.61
N ALA A 463 12.71 3.52 16.94
CA ALA A 463 13.85 4.04 16.19
C ALA A 463 13.41 4.95 15.03
N ASP A 464 12.35 4.57 14.30
CA ASP A 464 11.79 5.41 13.23
C ASP A 464 11.30 6.76 13.77
N LEU A 465 10.62 6.78 14.92
CA LEU A 465 10.17 8.02 15.57
C LEU A 465 11.34 8.90 15.99
N GLU A 466 12.34 8.34 16.65
CA GLU A 466 13.55 9.06 17.07
C GLU A 466 14.27 9.67 15.86
N HIS A 467 14.36 8.91 14.77
CA HIS A 467 14.92 9.38 13.50
C HIS A 467 14.12 10.53 12.88
N LEU A 468 12.80 10.52 13.05
CA LEU A 468 11.89 11.59 12.62
C LEU A 468 11.81 12.75 13.62
N GLY A 469 12.65 12.75 14.66
CA GLY A 469 12.70 13.82 15.67
C GLY A 469 11.54 13.80 16.66
N VAL A 470 10.84 12.67 16.80
CA VAL A 470 9.72 12.48 17.73
C VAL A 470 10.14 11.48 18.81
N ARG A 471 10.07 11.85 20.09
CA ARG A 471 10.30 10.88 21.17
C ARG A 471 9.13 9.90 21.22
N SER A 472 9.40 8.62 21.43
CA SER A 472 8.38 7.58 21.49
C SER A 472 7.31 7.82 22.58
N GLU A 473 7.69 8.47 23.68
CA GLU A 473 6.79 8.91 24.76
C GLU A 473 5.84 10.06 24.38
N ASP A 474 6.18 10.83 23.35
CA ASP A 474 5.34 11.92 22.83
C ASP A 474 4.39 11.44 21.72
N ALA A 475 4.54 10.21 21.22
CA ALA A 475 3.78 9.69 20.09
C ALA A 475 2.26 9.74 20.31
N GLU A 476 1.79 9.33 21.48
CA GLU A 476 0.36 9.38 21.81
C GLU A 476 -0.16 10.82 21.89
N ASN A 477 0.58 11.72 22.54
CA ASN A 477 0.21 13.14 22.63
C ASN A 477 0.18 13.79 21.25
N LEU A 478 1.07 13.38 20.35
CA LEU A 478 1.11 13.85 18.97
C LEU A 478 -0.18 13.44 18.23
N ILE A 479 -0.60 12.17 18.32
CA ILE A 479 -1.86 11.70 17.72
C ILE A 479 -3.08 12.36 18.36
N LEU A 480 -3.11 12.44 19.69
CA LEU A 480 -4.22 13.07 20.41
C LEU A 480 -4.38 14.54 20.06
N ARG A 481 -3.27 15.29 20.03
CA ARG A 481 -3.27 16.70 19.58
C ARG A 481 -3.76 16.79 18.15
N HIS A 482 -3.30 15.94 17.26
CA HIS A 482 -3.75 15.95 15.87
C HIS A 482 -5.27 15.74 15.78
N LEU A 483 -5.80 14.68 16.38
CA LEU A 483 -7.22 14.38 16.34
C LEU A 483 -8.07 15.51 16.97
N VAL A 484 -7.67 16.03 18.14
CA VAL A 484 -8.49 16.99 18.88
C VAL A 484 -8.31 18.42 18.37
N VAL A 485 -7.05 18.88 18.24
CA VAL A 485 -6.74 20.27 17.90
C VAL A 485 -6.81 20.50 16.40
N ASP A 486 -6.20 19.62 15.60
CA ASP A 486 -6.09 19.85 14.15
C ASP A 486 -7.34 19.36 13.41
N ARG A 487 -8.00 18.29 13.89
CA ARG A 487 -9.17 17.67 13.24
C ARG A 487 -10.50 17.94 13.94
N GLY A 488 -10.50 18.56 15.13
CA GLY A 488 -11.71 18.91 15.86
C GLY A 488 -12.51 17.71 16.39
N ILE A 489 -11.88 16.54 16.52
CA ILE A 489 -12.49 15.35 17.11
C ILE A 489 -12.63 15.56 18.62
N SER A 490 -13.75 15.15 19.21
CA SER A 490 -13.91 15.28 20.65
C SER A 490 -12.84 14.46 21.40
N PRO A 491 -12.38 14.91 22.58
CA PRO A 491 -11.42 14.16 23.38
C PRO A 491 -11.87 12.72 23.69
N GLU A 492 -13.18 12.50 23.86
CA GLU A 492 -13.76 11.18 24.08
C GLU A 492 -13.59 10.26 22.85
N SER A 493 -13.95 10.75 21.66
CA SER A 493 -13.78 10.00 20.41
C SER A 493 -12.30 9.75 20.10
N ALA A 494 -11.44 10.75 20.31
CA ALA A 494 -10.00 10.60 20.14
C ALA A 494 -9.43 9.55 21.10
N ALA A 495 -9.85 9.57 22.39
CA ALA A 495 -9.48 8.55 23.37
C ALA A 495 -9.87 7.13 22.91
N ARG A 496 -11.04 6.98 22.27
CA ARG A 496 -11.48 5.69 21.71
C ARG A 496 -10.62 5.23 20.55
N VAL A 497 -10.22 6.12 19.64
CA VAL A 497 -9.32 5.79 18.51
C VAL A 497 -7.95 5.34 18.99
N ILE A 498 -7.38 6.04 19.98
CA ILE A 498 -6.07 5.67 20.55
C ILE A 498 -6.13 4.38 21.40
N GLY A 499 -7.34 3.87 21.68
CA GLY A 499 -7.58 2.61 22.39
C GLY A 499 -7.71 2.74 23.90
N GLY A 500 -8.26 3.86 24.38
CA GLY A 500 -8.58 4.13 25.79
C GLY A 500 -9.81 3.40 26.31
#